data_AF-A0A7K3ITE8-F1
#
_entry.id   AF-A0A7K3ITE8-F1
#
_cell.length_a   1.000
_cell.length_b   1.000
_cell.length_c   1.000
_cell.angle_alpha   90.00
_cell.angle_beta   90.00
_cell.angle_gamma   90.00
#
_symmetry.space_group_name_H-M   'P 1'
#
loop_
_entity.id
_entity.type
_entity.pdbx_description
1 polymer ?
#
loop_
_entity_poly.entity_id
_entity_poly.type
_entity_poly.pdbx_seq_one_letter_code
_entity_poly.pdbx_strand_id
1 'polypeptide(L)' 'KDDPKIAIAVYVENAGFGATYAAPVASLMIEKYLTGKISRISSWKEQRMMNLNLIDSIPDNETQR' A
#
# COMPACT_ATOMS: atom_id res chain seq x y z
N LYS A 1 -24.13 10.52 3.68
CA LYS A 1 -23.89 9.11 4.06
C LYS A 1 -24.51 8.15 3.04
N ASP A 2 -25.43 8.65 2.22
CA ASP A 2 -26.34 7.84 1.39
C ASP A 2 -25.92 7.73 -0.08
N ASP A 3 -24.71 8.18 -0.41
CA ASP A 3 -24.17 8.17 -1.78
C ASP A 3 -22.69 7.74 -1.75
N PRO A 4 -22.43 6.44 -1.47
CA PRO A 4 -21.08 5.91 -1.47
C PRO A 4 -20.49 5.98 -2.89
N LYS A 5 -19.35 6.66 -3.03
CA LYS A 5 -18.71 6.87 -4.34
C LYS A 5 -17.81 5.71 -4.78
N ILE A 6 -17.25 4.97 -3.83
CA ILE A 6 -16.31 3.88 -4.10
C ILE A 6 -16.29 2.87 -2.95
N ALA A 7 -16.09 1.60 -3.30
CA ALA A 7 -15.71 0.54 -2.37
C ALA A 7 -14.43 -0.12 -2.88
N ILE A 8 -13.47 -0.40 -1.99
CA ILE A 8 -12.19 -1.01 -2.34
C ILE A 8 -11.93 -2.18 -1.38
N ALA A 9 -11.60 -3.34 -1.95
CA ALA A 9 -11.01 -4.45 -1.20
C ALA A 9 -9.52 -4.52 -1.56
N VAL A 10 -8.66 -4.58 -0.53
CA VAL A 10 -7.21 -4.71 -0.72
C VAL A 10 -6.73 -5.93 0.02
N TYR A 11 -6.06 -6.81 -0.70
CA TYR A 11 -5.42 -8.01 -0.20
C TYR A 11 -3.93 -7.94 -0.56
N VAL A 12 -3.06 -8.19 0.42
CA VAL A 12 -1.61 -8.14 0.24
C VAL A 12 -1.02 -9.42 0.82
N GLU A 13 -0.38 -10.21 -0.03
CA GLU A 13 0.26 -11.45 0.36
C GLU A 13 1.55 -11.19 1.13
N ASN A 14 1.90 -12.10 2.04
CA ASN A 14 3.13 -12.05 2.85
C ASN A 14 3.28 -10.78 3.71
N ALA A 15 2.19 -10.04 3.94
CA ALA A 15 2.22 -8.74 4.59
C ALA A 15 1.98 -8.80 6.11
N GLY A 16 1.60 -9.92 6.70
CA GLY A 16 1.27 -9.98 8.13
C GLY A 16 0.07 -9.10 8.50
N PHE A 17 0.30 -7.88 9.02
CA PHE A 17 -0.75 -7.00 9.55
C PHE A 17 -1.38 -6.08 8.48
N GLY A 18 -2.67 -6.25 8.21
CA GLY A 18 -3.40 -5.44 7.22
C GLY A 18 -3.38 -3.93 7.49
N ALA A 19 -3.34 -3.50 8.76
CA ALA A 19 -3.22 -2.09 9.13
C ALA A 19 -1.89 -1.44 8.66
N THR A 20 -0.84 -2.25 8.47
CA THR A 20 0.50 -1.78 8.10
C THR A 20 0.69 -1.65 6.58
N TYR A 21 -0.07 -2.41 5.79
CA TYR A 21 0.12 -2.58 4.35
C TYR A 21 -1.17 -2.32 3.56
N ALA A 22 -2.20 -3.15 3.74
CA ALA A 22 -3.45 -3.05 2.99
C ALA A 22 -4.20 -1.73 3.27
N ALA A 23 -4.29 -1.30 4.53
CA ALA A 23 -5.00 -0.07 4.89
C ALA A 23 -4.34 1.21 4.32
N PRO A 24 -3.00 1.38 4.38
CA PRO A 24 -2.31 2.46 3.67
C PRO A 24 -2.57 2.50 2.16
N VAL A 25 -2.55 1.34 1.48
CA VAL A 25 -2.84 1.25 0.04
C VAL A 25 -4.28 1.65 -0.25
N ALA A 26 -5.25 1.13 0.50
CA ALA A 26 -6.65 1.51 0.37
C ALA A 26 -6.86 3.02 0.58
N SER A 27 -6.22 3.61 1.60
CA SER A 27 -6.27 5.05 1.89
C SER A 27 -5.76 5.89 0.72
N LEU A 28 -4.66 5.50 0.09
CA LEU A 28 -4.10 6.22 -1.07
C LEU A 28 -5.01 6.11 -2.30
N MET A 29 -5.55 4.92 -2.56
CA MET A 29 -6.47 4.71 -3.69
C MET A 29 -7.77 5.51 -3.52
N ILE A 30 -8.32 5.55 -2.30
CA ILE A 30 -9.50 6.37 -1.98
C ILE A 30 -9.19 7.86 -2.16
N GLU A 31 -8.05 8.34 -1.65
CA GLU A 31 -7.64 9.74 -1.79
C GLU A 31 -7.52 10.15 -3.26
N LYS A 32 -6.82 9.34 -4.07
CA LYS A 32 -6.66 9.60 -5.50
C LYS A 32 -7.99 9.56 -6.24
N TYR A 33 -8.88 8.64 -5.91
CA TYR A 33 -10.20 8.55 -6.54
C TYR A 33 -11.07 9.79 -6.24
N LEU A 34 -11.11 10.21 -4.97
CA LEU A 34 -11.97 11.33 -4.55
C LEU A 34 -11.42 12.70 -4.96
N THR A 35 -10.10 12.85 -5.07
CA THR A 35 -9.45 14.16 -5.26
C THR A 35 -8.66 14.30 -6.57
N GLY A 36 -8.52 13.21 -7.32
CA GLY A 36 -7.77 13.13 -8.58
C GLY A 36 -6.25 13.00 -8.42
N LYS A 37 -5.70 13.15 -7.21
CA LYS A 37 -4.24 13.09 -6.97
C LYS A 37 -3.91 12.64 -5.54
N ILE A 38 -2.66 12.22 -5.31
CA ILE A 38 -2.12 12.02 -3.97
C ILE A 38 -1.58 13.37 -3.46
N SER A 39 -1.96 13.75 -2.25
CA SER A 39 -1.48 14.98 -1.62
C SER A 39 0.00 14.88 -1.25
N ARG A 40 0.66 16.03 -1.12
CA ARG A 40 2.06 16.10 -0.69
C ARG A 40 2.28 15.53 0.72
N ILE A 41 1.25 15.52 1.57
CA ILE A 41 1.33 14.95 2.93
C ILE A 41 1.29 13.42 2.86
N SER A 42 0.59 12.85 1.89
CA SER A 42 0.50 11.40 1.68
C SER A 42 1.64 10.81 0.85
N SER A 43 2.51 11.64 0.24
CA SER A 43 3.56 11.17 -0.68
C SER A 43 4.56 10.21 -0.04
N TRP A 44 4.93 10.41 1.23
CA TRP A 44 5.83 9.49 1.94
C TRP A 44 5.20 8.11 2.10
N LYS A 45 3.89 8.05 2.31
CA LYS A 45 3.13 6.79 2.44
C LYS A 45 3.07 6.10 1.08
N GLU A 46 2.81 6.85 0.02
CA GLU A 46 2.85 6.36 -1.36
C GLU A 46 4.22 5.76 -1.70
N GLN A 47 5.30 6.50 -1.47
CA GLN A 47 6.67 6.02 -1.69
C GLN A 47 6.99 4.78 -0.86
N ARG A 48 6.61 4.76 0.42
CA ARG A 48 6.80 3.59 1.28
C ARG A 48 6.10 2.35 0.73
N MET A 49 4.86 2.50 0.24
CA MET A 49 4.11 1.37 -0.34
C MET A 49 4.64 0.94 -1.70
N MET A 50 5.10 1.87 -2.54
CA MET A 50 5.68 1.54 -3.85
C MET A 50 7.05 0.84 -3.74
N ASN A 51 7.85 1.18 -2.73
CA ASN A 51 9.19 0.63 -2.54
C ASN A 51 9.22 -0.63 -1.66
N LEU A 52 8.05 -1.13 -1.26
CA LEU A 52 7.95 -2.26 -0.36
C LEU A 52 8.21 -3.57 -1.12
N ASN A 53 9.17 -4.37 -0.66
CA ASN A 53 9.34 -5.76 -1.08
C ASN A 53 8.95 -6.71 0.07
N LEU A 54 8.05 -7.66 -0.21
CA LEU A 54 7.55 -8.67 0.75
C LEU A 54 7.93 -10.10 0.35
N ILE A 55 8.73 -10.27 -0.70
CA ILE A 55 9.16 -11.57 -1.22
C ILE A 55 10.56 -11.92 -0.68
N ASP A 56 11.39 -10.91 -0.41
CA ASP A 56 12.78 -11.14 0.01
C ASP A 56 12.85 -11.52 1.50
N SER A 57 12.77 -12.83 1.77
CA SER A 57 13.12 -13.41 3.07
C SER A 57 14.59 -13.85 3.15
N ILE A 58 15.33 -13.75 2.05
CA ILE A 58 16.72 -14.20 1.95
C ILE A 58 17.55 -13.02 1.48
N PRO A 59 18.51 -12.53 2.27
CA PRO A 59 19.42 -11.49 1.81
C PRO A 59 20.36 -12.10 0.75
N ASP A 60 20.62 -11.38 -0.34
CA ASP A 60 21.31 -11.84 -1.57
C ASP A 60 22.65 -12.56 -1.33
N ASN A 61 23.25 -12.35 -0.16
CA ASN A 61 24.48 -12.98 0.31
C ASN A 61 24.36 -14.47 0.68
N GLU A 62 23.16 -15.06 0.72
CA GLU A 62 22.98 -16.50 0.96
C GLU A 62 22.71 -17.33 -0.31
N THR A 63 22.42 -16.71 -1.45
CA THR A 63 22.16 -17.40 -2.73
C THR A 63 23.46 -17.80 -3.48
N GLN A 64 24.62 -17.42 -2.96
CA GLN A 64 25.94 -17.64 -3.58
C GLN A 64 26.84 -18.63 -2.81
N ARG A 65 26.29 -19.44 -1.89
CA ARG A 65 27.03 -20.53 -1.22
C ARG A 65 26.57 -21.91 -1.65
#